data_AF-A0A1F8RH22-F1
#
_entry.id   AF-A0A1F8RH22-F1
#
_cell.length_a   1.000
_cell.length_b   1.000
_cell.length_c   1.000
_cell.angle_alpha   90.00
_cell.angle_beta   90.00
_cell.angle_gamma   90.00
#
_symmetry.space_group_name_H-M   'P 1'
#
loop_
_entity.id
_entity.type
_entity.pdbx_description
1 polymer ?
#
loop_
_entity_poly.entity_id
_entity_poly.type
_entity_poly.pdbx_seq_one_letter_code
_entity_poly.pdbx_strand_id
1 'polypeptide(L)'
;MTTRWRMAMLLVLAPALLGLGCLLPSTAALEATAQGLVARATNALGSVEGLGTAWGTVEAQATNFLGTAMVGAQATLSSMLTEQAAMGTPPPPSAEPATASISGEILTTTPDRPPLRLFARDVVLGRVYSVEVAQGQPTFTIDQLPAGTYVVVAWYAPQGVAGGYTSDLTLAAASVEEQDACGHALVLITLGAGQAFSGADIRCWGANFFTWITPAP
;
A
#
# COMPACT_ATOMS: atom_id res chain seq x y z
N MET A 1 19.64 -24.54 49.80
CA MET A 1 18.82 -23.56 49.03
C MET A 1 19.15 -23.67 47.54
N THR A 2 18.70 -24.69 46.80
CA THR A 2 19.08 -24.81 45.36
C THR A 2 18.09 -25.54 44.45
N THR A 3 17.11 -26.29 44.97
CA THR A 3 16.21 -27.11 44.11
C THR A 3 14.90 -26.42 43.71
N ARG A 4 14.41 -25.42 44.47
CA ARG A 4 13.14 -24.73 44.15
C ARG A 4 13.21 -23.78 42.96
N TRP A 5 14.39 -23.31 42.55
CA TRP A 5 14.55 -22.36 41.44
C TRP A 5 14.60 -23.03 40.05
N ARG A 6 14.91 -24.33 39.97
CA ARG A 6 15.00 -25.06 38.68
C ARG A 6 13.64 -25.44 38.09
N MET A 7 12.62 -25.70 38.92
CA MET A 7 11.27 -26.00 38.44
C MET A 7 10.52 -24.75 37.93
N ALA A 8 10.83 -23.57 38.46
CA ALA A 8 10.22 -22.31 37.99
C ALA A 8 10.69 -21.91 36.58
N MET A 9 11.88 -22.33 36.16
CA MET A 9 12.45 -21.97 34.86
C MET A 9 11.92 -22.83 33.70
N LEU A 10 11.48 -24.07 33.97
CA LEU A 10 10.88 -24.95 32.94
C LEU A 10 9.46 -24.53 32.56
N LEU A 11 8.72 -23.87 33.46
CA LEU A 11 7.32 -23.49 33.22
C LEU A 11 7.16 -22.23 32.36
N VAL A 12 8.23 -21.44 32.16
CA VAL A 12 8.19 -20.18 31.41
C VAL A 12 8.53 -20.36 29.92
N LEU A 13 9.10 -21.51 29.52
CA LEU A 13 9.48 -21.77 28.13
C LEU A 13 8.37 -22.39 27.25
N ALA A 14 7.29 -22.90 27.84
CA ALA A 14 6.19 -23.54 27.12
C ALA A 14 5.33 -22.60 26.23
N PRO A 15 5.03 -21.33 26.59
CA PRO A 15 4.16 -20.49 25.75
C PRO A 15 4.87 -19.82 24.56
N ALA A 16 6.22 -19.83 24.50
CA ALA A 16 6.96 -19.24 23.38
C ALA A 16 6.89 -20.09 22.08
N LEU A 17 6.48 -21.36 22.17
CA LEU A 17 6.42 -22.28 21.01
C LEU A 17 5.10 -22.22 20.23
N LEU A 18 4.03 -21.63 20.79
CA LEU A 18 2.71 -21.59 20.15
C LEU A 18 2.50 -20.39 19.22
N GLY A 19 3.41 -19.39 19.21
CA GLY A 19 3.27 -18.17 18.42
C GLY A 19 3.98 -18.15 17.05
N LEU A 20 4.79 -19.16 16.72
CA LEU A 20 5.63 -19.16 15.49
C LEU A 20 5.01 -19.90 14.28
N GLY A 21 3.77 -20.39 14.39
CA GLY A 21 3.18 -21.29 13.40
C GLY A 21 2.71 -20.67 12.07
N CYS A 22 2.67 -19.34 11.93
CA CYS A 22 1.99 -18.72 10.78
C CYS A 22 2.89 -18.15 9.66
N LEU A 23 4.22 -18.26 9.75
CA LEU A 23 5.13 -17.54 8.82
C LEU A 23 6.30 -18.34 8.23
N LEU A 24 6.32 -19.68 8.29
CA LEU A 24 7.45 -20.46 7.78
C LEU A 24 7.14 -21.14 6.42
N PRO A 25 7.89 -20.82 5.34
CA PRO A 25 7.53 -21.25 3.99
C PRO A 25 8.17 -22.58 3.52
N SER A 26 8.78 -23.40 4.38
CA SER A 26 9.27 -24.72 3.94
C SER A 26 9.45 -25.73 5.07
N THR A 27 9.13 -26.99 4.77
CA THR A 27 9.27 -28.15 5.67
C THR A 27 10.70 -28.32 6.21
N ALA A 28 11.70 -27.95 5.42
CA ALA A 28 13.12 -28.00 5.82
C ALA A 28 13.46 -27.05 6.99
N ALA A 29 12.79 -25.89 7.09
CA ALA A 29 13.03 -24.93 8.17
C ALA A 29 12.46 -25.42 9.53
N LEU A 30 11.38 -26.20 9.50
CA LEU A 30 10.80 -26.82 10.70
C LEU A 30 11.71 -27.90 11.27
N GLU A 31 12.29 -28.74 10.42
CA GLU A 31 13.16 -29.83 10.85
C GLU A 31 14.46 -29.32 11.48
N ALA A 32 15.07 -28.28 10.91
CA ALA A 32 16.25 -27.62 11.47
C ALA A 32 15.97 -26.95 12.83
N THR A 33 14.78 -26.37 13.00
CA THR A 33 14.38 -25.71 14.26
C THR A 33 14.13 -26.75 15.37
N ALA A 34 13.49 -27.88 15.03
CA ALA A 34 13.25 -28.97 15.97
C ALA A 34 14.57 -29.61 16.45
N GLN A 35 15.49 -29.91 15.53
CA GLN A 35 16.81 -30.46 15.87
C GLN A 35 17.63 -29.51 16.75
N GLY A 36 17.57 -28.20 16.49
CA GLY A 36 18.24 -27.19 17.31
C GLY A 36 17.70 -27.09 18.75
N LEU A 37 16.39 -27.29 18.94
CA LEU A 37 15.76 -27.28 20.26
C LEU A 37 16.13 -28.53 21.08
N VAL A 38 16.15 -29.71 20.45
CA VAL A 38 16.57 -30.95 21.09
C VAL A 38 18.01 -30.83 21.57
N ALA A 39 18.94 -30.39 20.71
CA ALA A 39 20.35 -30.25 21.08
C ALA A 39 20.59 -29.26 22.24
N ARG A 40 19.83 -28.15 22.29
CA ARG A 40 19.93 -27.19 23.41
C ARG A 40 19.37 -27.76 24.71
N ALA A 41 18.29 -28.54 24.64
CA ALA A 41 17.73 -29.22 25.80
C ALA A 41 18.71 -30.28 26.35
N THR A 42 19.38 -31.03 25.47
CA THR A 42 20.40 -32.02 25.88
C THR A 42 21.61 -31.36 26.54
N ASN A 43 22.07 -30.23 26.01
CA ASN A 43 23.22 -29.48 26.58
C ASN A 43 22.87 -28.77 27.90
N ALA A 44 21.63 -28.33 28.09
CA ALA A 44 21.20 -27.65 29.32
C ALA A 44 21.03 -28.61 30.52
N LEU A 45 20.89 -29.92 30.28
CA LEU A 45 20.62 -30.93 31.31
C LEU A 45 21.88 -31.66 31.84
N GLY A 46 23.07 -31.12 31.57
CA GLY A 46 24.39 -31.59 32.00
C GLY A 46 24.42 -32.81 32.93
N SER A 47 24.93 -33.94 32.40
CA SER A 47 25.22 -35.23 33.04
C SER A 47 24.78 -35.38 34.52
N VAL A 48 23.49 -35.57 34.74
CA VAL A 48 22.98 -36.01 36.05
C VAL A 48 22.79 -37.52 35.97
N GLU A 49 23.77 -38.27 36.47
CA GLU A 49 23.63 -39.70 36.75
C GLU A 49 22.48 -39.89 37.75
N GLY A 50 21.30 -40.31 37.26
CA GLY A 50 20.09 -40.48 38.08
C GLY A 50 18.75 -40.40 37.35
N LEU A 51 18.73 -40.11 36.04
CA LEU A 51 17.49 -39.85 35.28
C LEU A 51 16.90 -41.06 34.52
N GLY A 52 17.30 -42.29 34.85
CA GLY A 52 16.90 -43.49 34.10
C GLY A 52 15.39 -43.74 34.02
N THR A 53 14.60 -43.33 35.02
CA THR A 53 13.13 -43.51 35.03
C THR A 53 12.35 -42.31 34.49
N ALA A 54 12.95 -41.12 34.48
CA ALA A 54 12.32 -39.91 33.95
C ALA A 54 12.45 -39.79 32.42
N TRP A 55 13.44 -40.46 31.81
CA TRP A 55 13.65 -40.42 30.36
C TRP A 55 12.61 -41.23 29.60
N GLY A 56 12.19 -42.40 30.12
CA GLY A 56 11.19 -43.25 29.47
C GLY A 56 9.81 -42.61 29.36
N THR A 57 9.43 -41.73 30.29
CA THR A 57 8.17 -40.98 30.23
C THR A 57 8.20 -39.83 29.22
N VAL A 58 9.34 -39.19 29.04
CA VAL A 58 9.51 -38.12 28.03
C VAL A 58 9.48 -38.70 26.62
N GLU A 59 10.11 -39.86 26.41
CA GLU A 59 10.15 -40.53 25.11
C GLU A 59 8.75 -40.99 24.68
N ALA A 60 7.96 -41.56 25.59
CA ALA A 60 6.57 -41.95 25.34
C ALA A 60 5.64 -40.76 25.07
N GLN A 61 5.86 -39.62 25.72
CA GLN A 61 5.08 -38.40 25.47
C GLN A 61 5.42 -37.77 24.12
N ALA A 62 6.69 -37.80 23.70
CA ALA A 62 7.12 -37.32 22.40
C ALA A 62 6.52 -38.14 21.25
N THR A 63 6.42 -39.48 21.39
CA THR A 63 5.83 -40.34 20.36
C THR A 63 4.33 -40.07 20.17
N ASN A 64 3.59 -39.89 21.26
CA ASN A 64 2.15 -39.59 21.21
C ASN A 64 1.85 -38.21 20.61
N PHE A 65 2.72 -37.21 20.86
CA PHE A 65 2.54 -35.88 20.30
C PHE A 65 2.77 -35.85 18.78
N LEU A 66 3.80 -36.56 18.29
CA LEU A 66 4.09 -36.68 16.86
C LEU A 66 2.99 -37.45 16.10
N GLY A 67 2.43 -38.50 16.72
CA GLY A 67 1.34 -39.28 16.11
C GLY A 67 0.07 -38.47 15.88
N THR A 68 -0.26 -37.54 16.78
CA THR A 68 -1.49 -36.75 16.70
C THR A 68 -1.36 -35.57 15.72
N ALA A 69 -0.16 -34.98 15.62
CA ALA A 69 0.12 -33.87 14.70
C ALA A 69 0.06 -34.29 13.22
N MET A 70 0.55 -35.49 12.87
CA MET A 70 0.52 -35.98 11.49
C MET A 70 -0.90 -36.29 10.99
N VAL A 71 -1.78 -36.82 11.84
CA VAL A 71 -3.18 -37.11 11.47
C VAL A 71 -3.97 -35.82 11.21
N GLY A 72 -3.71 -34.76 11.98
CA GLY A 72 -4.32 -33.44 11.76
C GLY A 72 -3.87 -32.79 10.44
N ALA A 73 -2.58 -32.82 10.14
CA ALA A 73 -2.03 -32.21 8.92
C ALA A 73 -2.54 -32.88 7.63
N GLN A 74 -2.72 -34.21 7.64
CA GLN A 74 -3.19 -34.94 6.47
C GLN A 74 -4.68 -34.67 6.18
N ALA A 75 -5.51 -34.49 7.22
CA ALA A 75 -6.91 -34.08 7.06
C ALA A 75 -7.06 -32.66 6.49
N THR A 76 -6.18 -31.73 6.87
CA THR A 76 -6.17 -30.36 6.32
C THR A 76 -5.76 -30.35 4.84
N LEU A 77 -4.76 -31.15 4.44
CA LEU A 77 -4.33 -31.27 3.04
C LEU A 77 -5.42 -31.88 2.13
N SER A 78 -6.15 -32.89 2.61
CA SER A 78 -7.27 -33.47 1.86
C SER A 78 -8.43 -32.47 1.66
N SER A 79 -8.68 -31.60 2.64
CA SER A 79 -9.69 -30.54 2.49
C SER A 79 -9.27 -29.48 1.47
N MET A 80 -7.99 -29.08 1.46
CA MET A 80 -7.46 -28.11 0.48
C MET A 80 -7.48 -28.64 -0.96
N LEU A 81 -7.19 -29.92 -1.17
CA LEU A 81 -7.24 -30.51 -2.52
C LEU A 81 -8.67 -30.62 -3.08
N THR A 82 -9.67 -30.76 -2.21
CA THR A 82 -11.08 -30.89 -2.65
C THR A 82 -11.67 -29.52 -3.04
N GLU A 83 -11.18 -28.42 -2.46
CA GLU A 83 -11.63 -27.06 -2.79
C GLU A 83 -11.07 -26.54 -4.12
N GLN A 84 -9.85 -26.96 -4.51
CA GLN A 84 -9.21 -26.53 -5.75
C GLN A 84 -9.85 -27.14 -7.02
N ALA A 85 -10.61 -28.23 -6.89
CA ALA A 85 -11.32 -28.88 -7.98
C ALA A 85 -12.66 -28.20 -8.35
N ALA A 86 -13.11 -27.21 -7.56
CA ALA A 86 -14.34 -26.43 -7.81
C ALA A 86 -14.09 -25.09 -8.52
N MET A 87 -12.90 -24.86 -9.12
CA MET A 87 -12.68 -23.73 -10.00
C MET A 87 -13.38 -23.97 -11.33
N GLY A 88 -14.66 -23.63 -11.38
CA GLY A 88 -15.39 -23.42 -12.61
C GLY A 88 -14.65 -22.45 -13.54
N THR A 89 -15.04 -22.45 -14.81
CA THR A 89 -14.57 -21.55 -15.85
C THR A 89 -14.24 -20.16 -15.26
N PRO A 90 -13.02 -19.62 -15.47
CA PRO A 90 -12.63 -18.35 -14.87
C PRO A 90 -13.74 -17.33 -15.14
N PRO A 91 -14.18 -16.58 -14.11
CA PRO A 91 -15.22 -15.58 -14.30
C PRO A 91 -14.80 -14.69 -15.48
N PRO A 92 -15.73 -14.33 -16.38
CA PRO A 92 -15.41 -13.46 -17.51
C PRO A 92 -14.63 -12.26 -16.98
N PRO A 93 -13.58 -11.80 -17.69
CA PRO A 93 -12.73 -10.72 -17.21
C PRO A 93 -13.63 -9.58 -16.75
N SER A 94 -13.52 -9.25 -15.46
CA SER A 94 -14.25 -8.15 -14.86
C SER A 94 -13.94 -6.93 -15.72
N ALA A 95 -14.98 -6.34 -16.32
CA ALA A 95 -14.81 -5.17 -17.18
C ALA A 95 -13.95 -4.15 -16.43
N GLU A 96 -12.84 -3.73 -17.03
CA GLU A 96 -11.97 -2.73 -16.39
C GLU A 96 -12.83 -1.57 -15.93
N PRO A 97 -12.62 -1.07 -14.69
CA PRO A 97 -13.44 0.01 -14.17
C PRO A 97 -13.34 1.18 -15.12
N ALA A 98 -14.48 1.63 -15.63
CA ALA A 98 -14.53 2.72 -16.61
C ALA A 98 -13.84 3.95 -16.02
N THR A 99 -12.70 4.32 -16.59
CA THR A 99 -11.91 5.46 -16.13
C THR A 99 -12.40 6.75 -16.77
N ALA A 100 -12.42 7.81 -15.97
CA ALA A 100 -12.72 9.17 -16.40
C ALA A 100 -11.49 9.87 -17.00
N SER A 101 -11.73 11.02 -17.63
CA SER A 101 -10.66 11.89 -18.17
C SER A 101 -11.01 13.37 -18.03
N ILE A 102 -9.99 14.22 -17.87
CA ILE A 102 -10.09 15.68 -17.89
C ILE A 102 -9.22 16.24 -19.00
N SER A 103 -9.76 17.14 -19.82
CA SER A 103 -9.00 17.86 -20.84
C SER A 103 -9.30 19.37 -20.86
N GLY A 104 -8.36 20.14 -21.40
CA GLY A 104 -8.47 21.59 -21.50
C GLY A 104 -7.34 22.23 -22.30
N GLU A 105 -7.42 23.55 -22.44
CA GLU A 105 -6.39 24.36 -23.07
C GLU A 105 -5.43 24.97 -22.05
N ILE A 106 -4.23 25.33 -22.52
CA ILE A 106 -3.18 26.00 -21.76
C ILE A 106 -3.09 27.43 -22.29
N LEU A 107 -3.72 28.35 -21.56
CA LEU A 107 -3.78 29.76 -21.91
C LEU A 107 -2.64 30.50 -21.21
N THR A 108 -1.69 31.04 -21.97
CA THR A 108 -0.54 31.77 -21.43
C THR A 108 -0.34 33.07 -22.19
N THR A 109 0.31 34.05 -21.56
CA THR A 109 0.67 35.34 -22.16
C THR A 109 1.90 35.25 -23.05
N THR A 110 2.73 34.20 -22.91
CA THR A 110 3.95 34.02 -23.70
C THR A 110 3.74 32.99 -24.81
N PRO A 111 4.21 33.26 -26.04
CA PRO A 111 4.14 32.27 -27.12
C PRO A 111 5.10 31.10 -26.88
N ASP A 112 6.21 31.33 -26.16
CA ASP A 112 7.08 30.26 -25.69
C ASP A 112 6.43 29.59 -24.47
N ARG A 113 5.82 28.43 -24.73
CA ARG A 113 5.19 27.56 -23.72
C ARG A 113 6.22 26.52 -23.29
N PRO A 114 6.96 26.72 -22.19
CA PRO A 114 7.89 25.71 -21.70
C PRO A 114 7.16 24.40 -21.37
N PRO A 115 7.89 23.28 -21.21
CA PRO A 115 7.29 22.02 -20.79
C PRO A 115 6.58 22.18 -19.43
N LEU A 116 5.42 21.56 -19.33
CA LEU A 116 4.54 21.65 -18.17
C LEU A 116 4.33 20.27 -17.55
N ARG A 117 4.09 20.25 -16.25
CA ARG A 117 3.46 19.12 -15.59
C ARG A 117 2.12 19.56 -15.04
N LEU A 118 1.05 18.87 -15.42
CA LEU A 118 -0.28 19.11 -14.90
C LEU A 118 -0.60 18.07 -13.83
N PHE A 119 -1.41 18.50 -12.87
CA PHE A 119 -1.84 17.70 -11.74
C PHE A 119 -3.36 17.79 -11.59
N ALA A 120 -4.02 16.64 -11.49
CA ALA A 120 -5.38 16.53 -10.99
C ALA A 120 -5.30 15.97 -9.57
N ARG A 121 -5.76 16.74 -8.59
CA ARG A 121 -5.81 16.31 -7.18
C ARG A 121 -7.25 15.98 -6.81
N ASP A 122 -7.47 14.74 -6.38
CA ASP A 122 -8.72 14.28 -5.77
C ASP A 122 -8.87 15.00 -4.42
N VAL A 123 -9.88 15.86 -4.29
CA VAL A 123 -10.05 16.70 -3.10
C VAL A 123 -10.54 15.92 -1.88
N VAL A 124 -11.12 14.73 -2.10
CA VAL A 124 -11.67 13.88 -1.03
C VAL A 124 -10.60 12.93 -0.52
N LEU A 125 -9.91 12.24 -1.43
CA LEU A 125 -8.93 11.20 -1.08
C LEU A 125 -7.48 11.68 -1.10
N GLY A 126 -7.23 12.90 -1.56
CA GLY A 126 -5.89 13.50 -1.60
C GLY A 126 -4.95 12.88 -2.63
N ARG A 127 -5.44 11.97 -3.49
CA ARG A 127 -4.64 11.35 -4.56
C ARG A 127 -4.30 12.38 -5.63
N VAL A 128 -3.11 12.26 -6.20
CA VAL A 128 -2.62 13.16 -7.24
C VAL A 128 -2.30 12.35 -8.48
N TYR A 129 -2.83 12.79 -9.61
CA TYR A 129 -2.57 12.25 -10.94
C TYR A 129 -1.84 13.31 -11.74
N SER A 130 -0.87 12.92 -12.55
CA SER A 130 -0.07 13.88 -13.30
C SER A 130 0.20 13.45 -14.73
N VAL A 131 0.24 14.44 -15.63
CA VAL A 131 0.65 14.27 -17.02
C VAL A 131 1.72 15.30 -17.36
N GLU A 132 2.69 14.90 -18.18
CA GLU A 132 3.67 15.81 -18.77
C GLU A 132 3.16 16.32 -20.11
N VAL A 133 3.26 17.63 -20.30
CA VAL A 133 2.90 18.30 -21.54
C VAL A 133 4.17 18.87 -22.17
N ALA A 134 4.41 18.49 -23.42
CA ALA A 134 5.60 18.91 -24.14
C ALA A 134 5.59 20.41 -24.43
N GLN A 135 6.78 20.98 -24.63
CA GLN A 135 6.93 22.38 -25.01
C GLN A 135 6.05 22.73 -26.22
N GLY A 136 5.38 23.89 -26.18
CA GLY A 136 4.54 24.38 -27.27
C GLY A 136 3.15 23.76 -27.36
N GLN A 137 2.83 22.69 -26.62
CA GLN A 137 1.52 22.06 -26.71
C GLN A 137 0.41 22.94 -26.09
N PRO A 138 -0.67 23.24 -26.84
CA PRO A 138 -1.77 24.09 -26.38
C PRO A 138 -2.76 23.38 -25.48
N THR A 139 -2.78 22.06 -25.47
CA THR A 139 -3.84 21.25 -24.88
C THR A 139 -3.25 20.13 -24.04
N PHE A 140 -4.06 19.61 -23.13
CA PHE A 140 -3.71 18.46 -22.31
C PHE A 140 -4.91 17.54 -22.12
N THR A 141 -4.60 16.29 -21.77
CA THR A 141 -5.57 15.31 -21.29
C THR A 141 -4.94 14.53 -20.13
N ILE A 142 -5.65 14.45 -19.01
CA ILE A 142 -5.36 13.55 -17.90
C ILE A 142 -6.39 12.42 -17.98
N ASP A 143 -5.96 11.22 -18.31
CA ASP A 143 -6.80 10.04 -18.43
C ASP A 143 -6.68 9.13 -17.20
N GLN A 144 -7.35 7.99 -17.24
CA GLN A 144 -7.30 6.95 -16.20
C GLN A 144 -7.69 7.44 -14.80
N LEU A 145 -8.56 8.45 -14.71
CA LEU A 145 -9.02 9.01 -13.44
C LEU A 145 -10.16 8.17 -12.85
N PRO A 146 -10.11 7.79 -11.57
CA PRO A 146 -11.28 7.26 -10.88
C PRO A 146 -12.40 8.32 -10.78
N ALA A 147 -13.63 7.86 -10.57
CA ALA A 147 -14.72 8.75 -10.19
C ALA A 147 -14.37 9.52 -8.91
N GLY A 148 -14.62 10.82 -8.89
CA GLY A 148 -14.20 11.70 -7.81
C GLY A 148 -14.38 13.18 -8.14
N THR A 149 -13.97 14.03 -7.20
CA THR A 149 -13.97 15.49 -7.39
C THR A 149 -12.54 15.99 -7.40
N TYR A 150 -12.18 16.75 -8.43
CA TYR A 150 -10.82 17.13 -8.73
C TYR A 150 -10.65 18.64 -8.81
N VAL A 151 -9.46 19.09 -8.43
CA VAL A 151 -8.90 20.39 -8.82
C VAL A 151 -7.73 20.16 -9.76
N VAL A 152 -7.60 21.02 -10.77
CA VAL A 152 -6.56 20.88 -11.79
C VAL A 152 -5.63 22.09 -11.73
N VAL A 153 -4.33 21.81 -11.63
CA VAL A 153 -3.26 22.81 -11.62
C VAL A 153 -2.14 22.40 -12.56
N ALA A 154 -1.38 23.39 -13.03
CA ALA A 154 -0.22 23.20 -13.89
C ALA A 154 1.01 23.84 -13.27
N TRP A 155 2.19 23.33 -13.62
CA TRP A 155 3.47 23.83 -13.15
C TRP A 155 4.51 23.80 -14.26
N TYR A 156 5.35 24.85 -14.34
CA TYR A 156 6.51 24.83 -15.22
C TYR A 156 7.55 23.81 -14.75
N ALA A 157 7.83 22.81 -15.59
CA ALA A 157 8.84 21.80 -15.31
C ALA A 157 10.22 22.28 -15.81
N PRO A 158 11.32 22.03 -15.07
CA PRO A 158 11.42 21.38 -13.76
C PRO A 158 11.27 22.32 -12.55
N GLN A 159 11.22 23.64 -12.77
CA GLN A 159 11.04 24.66 -11.74
C GLN A 159 10.23 25.80 -12.33
N GLY A 160 9.26 26.35 -11.59
CA GLY A 160 8.65 27.61 -12.00
C GLY A 160 7.27 27.90 -11.43
N VAL A 161 6.53 28.67 -12.21
CA VAL A 161 5.26 29.29 -11.87
C VAL A 161 4.09 28.31 -12.03
N ALA A 162 3.11 28.45 -11.14
CA ALA A 162 1.90 27.66 -11.11
C ALA A 162 0.78 28.30 -11.94
N GLY A 163 -0.01 27.49 -12.62
CA GLY A 163 -1.28 27.85 -13.26
C GLY A 163 -2.41 26.97 -12.72
N GLY A 164 -3.67 27.37 -12.89
CA GLY A 164 -4.81 26.64 -12.35
C GLY A 164 -6.04 26.71 -13.24
N TYR A 165 -6.90 25.70 -13.15
CA TYR A 165 -8.27 25.79 -13.66
C TYR A 165 -9.14 26.54 -12.65
N THR A 166 -9.60 27.72 -13.06
CA THR A 166 -10.25 28.70 -12.17
C THR A 166 -11.39 29.40 -12.89
N SER A 167 -12.35 29.90 -12.11
CA SER A 167 -13.46 30.71 -12.61
C SER A 167 -13.05 32.15 -12.93
N ASP A 168 -11.87 32.57 -12.48
CA ASP A 168 -11.29 33.85 -12.87
C ASP A 168 -10.91 33.83 -14.36
N LEU A 169 -10.99 34.97 -15.05
CA LEU A 169 -10.60 35.09 -16.46
C LEU A 169 -9.16 35.62 -16.63
N THR A 170 -8.47 35.91 -15.53
CA THR A 170 -7.09 36.40 -15.50
C THR A 170 -6.16 35.36 -16.08
N LEU A 171 -5.39 35.76 -17.10
CA LEU A 171 -4.41 34.87 -17.72
C LEU A 171 -3.19 34.69 -16.83
N ALA A 172 -2.62 35.77 -16.31
CA ALA A 172 -1.48 35.74 -15.42
C ALA A 172 -1.63 36.84 -14.37
N ALA A 173 -1.41 36.48 -13.10
CA ALA A 173 -1.43 37.41 -11.99
C ALA A 173 -0.14 38.24 -11.96
N ALA A 174 -0.29 39.55 -12.05
CA ALA A 174 0.77 40.55 -11.99
C ALA A 174 0.90 41.21 -10.60
N SER A 175 -0.10 41.06 -9.72
CA SER A 175 -0.08 41.57 -8.34
C SER A 175 -0.45 40.49 -7.31
N VAL A 176 -0.21 40.78 -6.02
CA VAL A 176 -0.56 39.86 -4.92
C VAL A 176 -2.08 39.67 -4.83
N GLU A 177 -2.85 40.73 -5.08
CA GLU A 177 -4.31 40.70 -5.09
C GLU A 177 -4.83 39.79 -6.19
N GLU A 178 -4.23 39.84 -7.39
CA GLU A 178 -4.59 38.95 -8.50
C GLU A 178 -4.18 37.49 -8.21
N GLN A 179 -3.04 37.28 -7.54
CA GLN A 179 -2.62 35.93 -7.12
C GLN A 179 -3.61 35.32 -6.13
N ASP A 180 -4.10 36.13 -5.17
CA ASP A 180 -5.09 35.70 -4.19
C ASP A 180 -6.45 35.41 -4.83
N ALA A 181 -6.91 36.27 -5.76
CA ALA A 181 -8.13 36.07 -6.52
C ALA A 181 -8.08 34.75 -7.33
N CYS A 182 -6.98 34.51 -8.03
CA CYS A 182 -6.74 33.27 -8.78
C CYS A 182 -6.76 32.04 -7.86
N GLY A 183 -6.16 32.13 -6.67
CA GLY A 183 -6.11 31.04 -5.68
C GLY A 183 -7.48 30.65 -5.13
N HIS A 184 -8.33 31.64 -4.82
CA HIS A 184 -9.67 31.40 -4.28
C HIS A 184 -10.70 30.95 -5.32
N ALA A 185 -10.40 31.09 -6.61
CA ALA A 185 -11.34 30.83 -7.71
C ALA A 185 -11.19 29.43 -8.35
N LEU A 186 -10.47 28.50 -7.73
CA LEU A 186 -10.31 27.14 -8.26
C LEU A 186 -11.66 26.43 -8.43
N VAL A 187 -11.86 25.85 -9.61
CA VAL A 187 -13.12 25.19 -9.96
C VAL A 187 -13.00 23.68 -9.71
N LEU A 188 -13.99 23.14 -9.01
CA LEU A 188 -14.12 21.71 -8.76
C LEU A 188 -14.75 21.01 -9.97
N ILE A 189 -14.11 19.93 -10.42
CA ILE A 189 -14.61 19.07 -11.49
C ILE A 189 -15.08 17.76 -10.87
N THR A 190 -16.37 17.44 -10.98
CA THR A 190 -16.94 16.18 -10.51
C THR A 190 -17.07 15.20 -11.67
N LEU A 191 -16.44 14.03 -11.54
CA LEU A 191 -16.41 12.97 -12.55
C LEU A 191 -17.12 11.72 -12.04
N GLY A 192 -18.06 11.20 -12.83
CA GLY A 192 -18.54 9.82 -12.72
C GLY A 192 -17.60 8.83 -13.41
N ALA A 193 -17.83 7.53 -13.21
CA ALA A 193 -17.07 6.47 -13.88
C ALA A 193 -17.24 6.56 -15.40
N GLY A 194 -16.13 6.52 -16.14
CA GLY A 194 -16.11 6.64 -17.61
C GLY A 194 -16.42 8.04 -18.15
N GLN A 195 -16.60 9.05 -17.31
CA GLN A 195 -16.97 10.39 -17.75
C GLN A 195 -15.75 11.14 -18.31
N ALA A 196 -15.91 11.77 -19.48
CA ALA A 196 -14.95 12.74 -19.98
C ALA A 196 -15.43 14.17 -19.66
N PHE A 197 -14.56 14.98 -19.06
CA PHE A 197 -14.76 16.41 -18.87
C PHE A 197 -13.81 17.19 -19.78
N SER A 198 -14.32 18.19 -20.49
CA SER A 198 -13.54 19.11 -21.32
C SER A 198 -13.79 20.56 -20.89
N GLY A 199 -12.81 21.43 -21.18
CA GLY A 199 -12.86 22.85 -20.83
C GLY A 199 -12.17 23.20 -19.51
N ALA A 200 -11.29 22.32 -19.00
CA ALA A 200 -10.45 22.60 -17.84
C ALA A 200 -9.28 23.54 -18.21
N ASP A 201 -9.59 24.73 -18.72
CA ASP A 201 -8.58 25.62 -19.29
C ASP A 201 -7.70 26.23 -18.21
N ILE A 202 -6.39 25.96 -18.30
CA ILE A 202 -5.38 26.46 -17.38
C ILE A 202 -5.09 27.92 -17.70
N ARG A 203 -5.22 28.73 -16.66
CA ARG A 203 -5.01 30.18 -16.67
C ARG A 203 -4.46 30.60 -15.30
N CYS A 204 -4.52 31.89 -14.97
CA CYS A 204 -4.13 32.42 -13.67
C CYS A 204 -2.70 32.01 -13.25
N TRP A 205 -1.77 32.15 -14.18
CA TRP A 205 -0.35 31.89 -13.92
C TRP A 205 0.20 32.85 -12.87
N GLY A 206 0.99 32.38 -11.92
CA GLY A 206 1.63 33.23 -10.90
C GLY A 206 1.04 33.07 -9.51
N ALA A 207 -0.13 32.43 -9.39
CA ALA A 207 -0.79 32.25 -8.10
C ALA A 207 -0.12 31.16 -7.25
N ASN A 208 -0.19 31.33 -5.92
CA ASN A 208 0.36 30.35 -4.99
C ASN A 208 -0.64 29.22 -4.73
N PHE A 209 -0.66 28.26 -5.66
CA PHE A 209 -1.58 27.13 -5.59
C PHE A 209 -1.18 26.04 -4.58
N PHE A 210 -0.11 26.20 -3.77
CA PHE A 210 0.42 25.10 -2.96
C PHE A 210 0.32 25.31 -1.44
N THR A 211 -0.04 26.52 -0.99
CA THR A 211 -0.43 26.75 0.41
C THR A 211 -1.63 25.90 0.82
N TRP A 212 -2.44 25.43 -0.13
CA TRP A 212 -3.59 24.55 0.11
C TRP A 212 -3.34 23.06 -0.21
N ILE A 213 -2.23 22.71 -0.87
CA ILE A 213 -1.90 21.32 -1.23
C ILE A 213 -0.97 20.67 -0.19
N THR A 214 -0.13 21.47 0.47
CA THR A 214 0.63 20.98 1.63
C THR A 214 -0.27 20.98 2.86
N PRO A 215 -0.49 19.83 3.53
CA PRO A 215 -1.10 19.86 4.85
C PRO A 215 -0.24 20.77 5.73
N ALA A 216 -0.88 21.69 6.46
CA ALA A 216 -0.18 22.46 7.47
C ALA A 216 0.60 21.49 8.39
N PRO A 217 1.86 21.81 8.74
CA PRO A 217 2.70 20.94 9.55
C PRO A 217 2.08 20.64 10.93
#